data_AF-A0A7R9D218-F1
#
_entry.id   AF-A0A7R9D218-F1
#
_cell.length_a   1.000
_cell.length_b   1.000
_cell.length_c   1.000
_cell.angle_alpha   90.00
_cell.angle_beta   90.00
_cell.angle_gamma   90.00
#
_symmetry.space_group_name_H-M   'P 1'
#
loop_
_entity.id
_entity.type
_entity.pdbx_description
1 polymer ?
#
loop_
_entity_poly.entity_id
_entity_poly.type
_entity_poly.pdbx_seq_one_letter_code
_entity_poly.pdbx_strand_id
1 'polypeptide(L)'
;MPSCFEWCLPKKIEDDNNAAEDDNEDDPEDCELPPITYVCPESAAYQHLQACERVQKPSDWPLERLLELSDHFPIKFPVDTVRCSYLLEMSDISRESMEHYANSAYPILHEDVLYLYINFLENKMRFGSAREKDLYSGMSVVDLVHRLLENRAVTFFGSNDFYLLLNGEKGRGGWEDLGSSPADKEVPPLDFENCLSYHEMKLSAFLTVSSESAFINEGNRNNRGIPAQDPESVQAYGVVVGVIGTRLEKPGFMEWEEVMVTKSQNVKENGFGPVLRPMETDPNGQDAKIQWRNLWASFYGISPHLPLYDEVLDRREACGKQAKNRYVEISSDQFFDNIIFKKRVGASVETLLLEAQHRAAVAKTKAYVHVVGIGLGVWSISSHQQKVFLDAFADCLRRLAAVLSHISDVHFSWFRERQCGGVGNGGLICGRGENNDVEEEDDDGIRVHFSLRSPHARLLKSQDHGKLLVVSYAWDGNALPGNEFWMGRLDSSGDPAEACSSQIAELHNPHINRGKVSGANLHVACTRWGVLHVSEYARKKLQSLR
;
A
#
# COMPACT_ATOMS: atom_id res chain seq x y z
N MET A 1 -35.59 -68.93 27.49
CA MET A 1 -36.11 -67.71 28.12
C MET A 1 -36.60 -66.80 27.00
N PRO A 2 -37.92 -66.65 26.82
CA PRO A 2 -38.49 -66.27 25.52
C PRO A 2 -39.09 -64.86 25.48
N SER A 3 -39.11 -64.34 24.24
CA SER A 3 -40.17 -63.59 23.55
C SER A 3 -40.64 -62.20 24.01
N CYS A 4 -40.61 -61.28 23.03
CA CYS A 4 -41.69 -60.40 22.56
C CYS A 4 -42.56 -59.64 23.59
N PHE A 5 -42.70 -58.33 23.42
CA PHE A 5 -43.93 -57.67 22.91
C PHE A 5 -43.80 -56.14 22.99
N GLU A 6 -44.11 -55.47 21.87
CA GLU A 6 -44.61 -54.09 21.84
C GLU A 6 -45.92 -53.97 22.66
N TRP A 7 -46.34 -52.75 22.99
CA TRP A 7 -47.65 -52.18 22.62
C TRP A 7 -47.88 -50.81 23.32
N CYS A 8 -47.91 -49.76 22.49
CA CYS A 8 -48.83 -48.62 22.45
C CYS A 8 -49.11 -47.66 23.65
N LEU A 9 -48.81 -46.38 23.36
CA LEU A 9 -49.42 -45.05 23.72
C LEU A 9 -50.97 -45.04 23.93
N PRO A 10 -51.67 -43.95 24.41
CA PRO A 10 -51.33 -42.50 24.34
C PRO A 10 -51.86 -41.52 25.44
N LYS A 11 -51.36 -40.27 25.42
CA LYS A 11 -52.07 -38.94 25.39
C LYS A 11 -51.18 -37.84 26.01
N LYS A 12 -50.63 -36.92 25.20
CA LYS A 12 -51.14 -35.57 24.84
C LYS A 12 -51.31 -34.64 26.06
N ILE A 13 -50.47 -33.59 26.12
CA ILE A 13 -50.85 -32.17 26.24
C ILE A 13 -49.67 -31.36 25.68
N GLU A 14 -50.01 -30.42 24.80
CA GLU A 14 -49.19 -29.41 24.12
C GLU A 14 -48.59 -28.42 25.13
N ASP A 15 -47.45 -27.80 24.80
CA ASP A 15 -47.15 -26.39 25.13
C ASP A 15 -45.91 -25.91 24.35
N ASP A 16 -46.20 -25.11 23.33
CA ASP A 16 -45.51 -23.92 22.80
C ASP A 16 -43.98 -23.88 22.70
N ASN A 17 -43.47 -24.27 21.52
CA ASN A 17 -42.26 -23.69 20.93
C ASN A 17 -42.68 -22.55 19.98
N ASN A 18 -42.76 -21.33 20.50
CA ASN A 18 -42.61 -20.11 19.69
C ASN A 18 -41.13 -19.70 19.72
N ALA A 19 -40.33 -20.26 18.82
CA ALA A 19 -39.09 -19.62 18.41
C ALA A 19 -39.50 -18.48 17.47
N ALA A 20 -39.51 -17.26 18.00
CA ALA A 20 -39.72 -16.06 17.21
C ALA A 20 -38.58 -15.95 16.19
N GLU A 21 -38.99 -15.92 14.92
CA GLU A 21 -38.24 -15.33 13.82
C GLU A 21 -37.88 -13.89 14.24
N ASP A 22 -36.60 -13.67 14.54
CA ASP A 22 -36.05 -12.32 14.70
C ASP A 22 -35.50 -11.92 13.33
N ASP A 23 -36.44 -11.67 12.40
CA ASP A 23 -36.21 -10.90 11.19
C ASP A 23 -35.98 -9.44 11.63
N ASN A 24 -34.77 -9.14 12.08
CA ASN A 24 -34.26 -7.78 11.94
C ASN A 24 -33.61 -7.73 10.57
N GLU A 25 -34.23 -6.98 9.65
CA GLU A 25 -33.65 -6.57 8.38
C GLU A 25 -32.29 -5.91 8.67
N ASP A 26 -31.25 -6.73 8.62
CA ASP A 26 -29.86 -6.36 8.73
C ASP A 26 -29.50 -5.52 7.51
N ASP A 27 -29.22 -4.23 7.73
CA ASP A 27 -28.76 -3.33 6.68
C ASP A 27 -27.39 -3.86 6.14
N PRO A 28 -27.30 -4.32 4.88
CA PRO A 28 -26.08 -4.94 4.35
C PRO A 28 -24.92 -3.97 4.12
N GLU A 29 -25.15 -2.66 4.30
CA GLU A 29 -24.24 -1.60 3.85
C GLU A 29 -22.88 -1.56 4.58
N ASP A 30 -22.72 -2.24 5.72
CA ASP A 30 -21.47 -2.22 6.51
C ASP A 30 -20.52 -3.42 6.27
N CYS A 31 -20.91 -4.39 5.44
CA CYS A 31 -20.12 -5.62 5.19
C CYS A 31 -19.38 -5.63 3.84
N GLU A 32 -19.83 -4.86 2.86
CA GLU A 32 -19.01 -4.56 1.68
C GLU A 32 -18.02 -3.46 2.03
N LEU A 33 -16.80 -3.51 1.53
CA LEU A 33 -15.96 -2.31 1.52
C LEU A 33 -16.62 -1.34 0.54
N PRO A 34 -17.34 -0.29 0.98
CA PRO A 34 -17.87 0.67 0.03
C PRO A 34 -16.69 1.23 -0.77
N PRO A 35 -16.84 1.50 -2.08
CA PRO A 35 -15.84 2.28 -2.79
C PRO A 35 -15.56 3.56 -1.99
N ILE A 36 -14.33 4.06 -2.03
CA ILE A 36 -13.98 5.31 -1.37
C ILE A 36 -14.82 6.42 -2.01
N THR A 37 -15.97 6.74 -1.43
CA THR A 37 -16.88 7.80 -1.87
C THR A 37 -16.42 9.11 -1.25
N TYR A 38 -15.24 9.56 -1.67
CA TYR A 38 -14.64 10.79 -1.18
C TYR A 38 -15.22 12.03 -1.90
N VAL A 39 -15.52 13.08 -1.13
CA VAL A 39 -15.99 14.37 -1.66
C VAL A 39 -14.86 15.41 -1.51
N CYS A 40 -14.09 15.62 -2.58
CA CYS A 40 -13.25 16.81 -2.69
C CYS A 40 -14.13 18.00 -3.08
N PRO A 41 -13.96 19.21 -2.51
CA PRO A 41 -14.66 20.39 -3.02
C PRO A 41 -14.39 20.48 -4.52
N GLU A 42 -15.45 20.42 -5.32
CA GLU A 42 -15.34 20.25 -6.79
C GLU A 42 -14.40 21.29 -7.41
N SER A 43 -14.35 22.51 -6.85
CA SER A 43 -13.47 23.59 -7.29
C SER A 43 -11.97 23.32 -7.08
N ALA A 44 -11.57 22.76 -5.93
CA ALA A 44 -10.17 22.48 -5.62
C ALA A 44 -9.65 21.29 -6.45
N ALA A 45 -10.39 20.18 -6.46
CA ALA A 45 -10.09 19.03 -7.33
C ALA A 45 -9.92 19.46 -8.78
N TYR A 46 -10.84 20.29 -9.28
CA TYR A 46 -10.80 20.78 -10.66
C TYR A 46 -9.51 21.58 -10.96
N GLN A 47 -9.11 22.49 -10.07
CA GLN A 47 -7.88 23.29 -10.24
C GLN A 47 -6.61 22.44 -10.27
N HIS A 48 -6.48 21.50 -9.33
CA HIS A 48 -5.33 20.59 -9.29
C HIS A 48 -5.31 19.67 -10.52
N LEU A 49 -6.46 19.15 -10.95
CA LEU A 49 -6.54 18.35 -12.19
C LEU A 49 -6.18 19.17 -13.44
N GLN A 50 -6.58 20.44 -13.52
CA GLN A 50 -6.13 21.31 -14.61
C GLN A 50 -4.62 21.54 -14.62
N ALA A 51 -3.99 21.62 -13.44
CA ALA A 51 -2.53 21.67 -13.33
C ALA A 51 -1.91 20.36 -13.85
N CYS A 52 -2.43 19.21 -13.41
CA CYS A 52 -2.01 17.89 -13.87
C CYS A 52 -2.14 17.71 -15.39
N GLU A 53 -3.21 18.20 -16.02
CA GLU A 53 -3.41 18.12 -17.48
C GLU A 53 -2.26 18.77 -18.28
N ARG A 54 -1.58 19.77 -17.71
CA ARG A 54 -0.46 20.49 -18.33
C ARG A 54 0.89 19.82 -18.12
N VAL A 55 0.98 18.78 -17.30
CA VAL A 55 2.23 18.07 -17.00
C VAL A 55 2.69 17.30 -18.23
N GLN A 56 3.94 17.53 -18.61
CA GLN A 56 4.57 16.84 -19.74
C GLN A 56 5.17 15.53 -19.26
N LYS A 57 4.76 14.41 -19.89
CA LYS A 57 5.39 13.12 -19.65
C LYS A 57 6.86 13.21 -20.07
N PRO A 58 7.82 12.84 -19.20
CA PRO A 58 9.22 12.86 -19.56
C PRO A 58 9.52 11.97 -20.77
N SER A 59 10.44 12.42 -21.62
CA SER A 59 11.02 11.59 -22.69
C SER A 59 11.81 10.43 -22.10
N ASP A 60 12.35 9.58 -22.96
CA ASP A 60 13.27 8.54 -22.51
C ASP A 60 14.54 9.15 -21.92
N TRP A 61 14.96 8.54 -20.81
CA TRP A 61 16.11 8.87 -20.02
C TRP A 61 17.29 8.04 -20.53
N PRO A 62 18.36 8.68 -21.04
CA PRO A 62 19.49 7.95 -21.60
C PRO A 62 20.16 7.08 -20.55
N LEU A 63 20.44 5.82 -20.90
CA LEU A 63 21.08 4.87 -19.98
C LEU A 63 22.42 5.40 -19.45
N GLU A 64 23.21 6.09 -20.27
CA GLU A 64 24.50 6.65 -19.86
C GLU A 64 24.36 7.65 -18.70
N ARG A 65 23.26 8.40 -18.65
CA ARG A 65 23.01 9.36 -17.55
C ARG A 65 22.62 8.64 -16.26
N LEU A 66 21.89 7.53 -16.36
CA LEU A 66 21.61 6.68 -15.19
C LEU A 66 22.91 6.09 -14.64
N LEU A 67 23.76 5.52 -15.49
CA LEU A 67 25.04 4.95 -15.08
C LEU A 67 25.96 5.99 -14.44
N GLU A 68 26.07 7.18 -15.05
CA GLU A 68 26.85 8.30 -14.52
C GLU A 68 26.34 8.72 -13.13
N LEU A 69 25.03 8.86 -12.93
CA LEU A 69 24.46 9.24 -11.64
C LEU A 69 24.60 8.14 -10.58
N SER A 70 24.53 6.87 -10.98
CA SER A 70 24.78 5.73 -10.10
C SER A 70 26.21 5.73 -9.58
N ASP A 71 27.20 5.94 -10.47
CA ASP A 71 28.62 5.99 -10.11
C ASP A 71 28.97 7.15 -9.18
N HIS A 72 28.24 8.26 -9.28
CA HIS A 72 28.42 9.45 -8.43
C HIS A 72 27.44 9.53 -7.26
N PHE A 73 26.66 8.47 -7.00
CA PHE A 73 25.72 8.47 -5.89
C PHE A 73 26.48 8.58 -4.55
N PRO A 74 26.10 9.51 -3.64
CA PRO A 74 26.90 9.85 -2.47
C PRO A 74 26.99 8.73 -1.42
N ILE A 75 26.09 7.76 -1.48
CA ILE A 75 26.09 6.61 -0.58
C ILE A 75 26.63 5.39 -1.32
N LYS A 76 27.67 4.76 -0.77
CA LYS A 76 28.32 3.62 -1.40
C LYS A 76 27.38 2.43 -1.53
N PHE A 77 27.30 1.85 -2.74
CA PHE A 77 26.68 0.55 -2.96
C PHE A 77 27.45 -0.54 -2.19
N PRO A 78 26.76 -1.37 -1.37
CA PRO A 78 27.41 -2.42 -0.60
C PRO A 78 27.85 -3.61 -1.47
N VAL A 79 27.20 -3.86 -2.61
CA VAL A 79 27.48 -4.94 -3.56
C VAL A 79 27.32 -4.43 -5.00
N ASP A 80 28.23 -4.81 -5.89
CA ASP A 80 28.24 -4.36 -7.29
C ASP A 80 27.43 -5.27 -8.23
N THR A 81 27.20 -6.52 -7.85
CA THR A 81 26.54 -7.56 -8.66
C THR A 81 25.11 -7.22 -9.11
N VAL A 82 24.48 -6.27 -8.42
CA VAL A 82 23.12 -5.80 -8.72
C VAL A 82 23.09 -4.53 -9.56
N ARG A 83 24.25 -3.93 -9.81
CA ARG A 83 24.34 -2.65 -10.51
C ARG A 83 24.17 -2.81 -12.01
N CYS A 84 23.48 -1.88 -12.66
CA CYS A 84 23.27 -1.84 -14.10
C CYS A 84 24.60 -1.92 -14.87
N SER A 85 25.64 -1.20 -14.42
CA SER A 85 26.97 -1.22 -15.04
C SER A 85 27.61 -2.61 -15.00
N TYR A 86 27.56 -3.28 -13.84
CA TYR A 86 28.11 -4.62 -13.67
C TYR A 86 27.44 -5.64 -14.58
N LEU A 87 26.11 -5.61 -14.69
CA LEU A 87 25.36 -6.54 -15.53
C LEU A 87 25.64 -6.36 -17.03
N LEU A 88 25.90 -5.12 -17.46
CA LEU A 88 26.33 -4.83 -18.83
C LEU A 88 27.75 -5.36 -19.12
N GLU A 89 28.66 -5.25 -18.15
CA GLU A 89 30.03 -5.75 -18.27
C GLU A 89 30.07 -7.28 -18.36
N MET A 90 29.24 -7.97 -17.57
CA MET A 90 29.12 -9.43 -17.59
C MET A 90 28.43 -9.96 -18.86
N SER A 91 27.84 -9.07 -19.68
CA SER A 91 27.03 -9.42 -20.85
C SER A 91 25.80 -10.28 -20.53
N ASP A 92 25.32 -10.22 -19.29
CA ASP A 92 24.12 -10.94 -18.84
C ASP A 92 22.84 -10.30 -19.41
N ILE A 93 22.90 -9.00 -19.71
CA ILE A 93 21.78 -8.20 -20.22
C ILE A 93 22.28 -7.28 -21.34
N SER A 94 21.48 -7.13 -22.39
CA SER A 94 21.79 -6.20 -23.47
C SER A 94 21.64 -4.74 -23.04
N ARG A 95 22.38 -3.83 -23.68
CA ARG A 95 22.23 -2.38 -23.47
C ARG A 95 20.79 -1.90 -23.72
N GLU A 96 20.17 -2.40 -24.79
CA GLU A 96 18.79 -2.07 -25.15
C GLU A 96 17.79 -2.51 -24.07
N SER A 97 17.94 -3.73 -23.55
CA SER A 97 17.09 -4.24 -22.47
C SER A 97 17.27 -3.42 -21.18
N MET A 98 18.51 -3.09 -20.81
CA MET A 98 18.77 -2.29 -19.60
C MET A 98 18.21 -0.87 -19.73
N GLU A 99 18.35 -0.24 -20.91
CA GLU A 99 17.76 1.06 -21.18
C GLU A 99 16.22 1.00 -21.15
N HIS A 100 15.62 -0.05 -21.71
CA HIS A 100 14.18 -0.30 -21.60
C HIS A 100 13.73 -0.44 -20.14
N TYR A 101 14.43 -1.23 -19.31
CA TYR A 101 14.12 -1.39 -17.89
C TYR A 101 14.18 -0.06 -17.14
N ALA A 102 15.23 0.74 -17.36
CA ALA A 102 15.34 2.08 -16.79
C ALA A 102 14.18 3.00 -17.19
N ASN A 103 13.78 2.94 -18.46
CA ASN A 103 12.71 3.77 -19.01
C ASN A 103 11.30 3.29 -18.66
N SER A 104 11.18 2.03 -18.26
CA SER A 104 9.93 1.42 -17.79
C SER A 104 9.54 1.85 -16.37
N ALA A 105 10.44 2.53 -15.64
CA ALA A 105 10.22 2.96 -14.28
C ALA A 105 9.24 4.15 -14.18
N TYR A 106 8.32 4.12 -13.22
CA TYR A 106 7.50 5.30 -12.88
C TYR A 106 6.85 5.19 -11.49
N PRO A 107 6.59 6.33 -10.82
CA PRO A 107 5.75 6.37 -9.63
C PRO A 107 4.26 6.22 -9.98
N ILE A 108 3.49 5.57 -9.11
CA ILE A 108 2.08 5.27 -9.28
C ILE A 108 1.29 5.60 -8.00
N LEU A 109 0.13 6.23 -8.17
CA LEU A 109 -0.87 6.41 -7.12
C LEU A 109 -2.21 5.77 -7.51
N HIS A 110 -2.93 5.24 -6.53
CA HIS A 110 -4.36 4.98 -6.68
C HIS A 110 -5.11 6.31 -6.92
N GLU A 111 -6.20 6.29 -7.70
CA GLU A 111 -6.94 7.52 -7.97
C GLU A 111 -7.48 8.19 -6.71
N ASP A 112 -7.98 7.43 -5.74
CA ASP A 112 -8.46 7.99 -4.47
C ASP A 112 -7.34 8.63 -3.64
N VAL A 113 -6.12 8.09 -3.77
CA VAL A 113 -4.93 8.65 -3.11
C VAL A 113 -4.49 9.94 -3.80
N LEU A 114 -4.65 10.07 -5.12
CA LEU A 114 -4.44 11.35 -5.80
C LEU A 114 -5.33 12.44 -5.20
N TYR A 115 -6.61 12.14 -4.94
CA TYR A 115 -7.49 13.08 -4.25
C TYR A 115 -7.07 13.31 -2.81
N LEU A 116 -6.65 12.28 -2.06
CA LEU A 116 -6.08 12.47 -0.72
C LEU A 116 -4.93 13.50 -0.73
N TYR A 117 -4.05 13.46 -1.73
CA TYR A 117 -2.94 14.40 -1.85
C TYR A 117 -3.42 15.84 -2.12
N ILE A 118 -4.43 16.00 -2.98
CA ILE A 118 -5.09 17.29 -3.20
C ILE A 118 -5.63 17.84 -1.88
N ASN A 119 -6.41 17.03 -1.16
CA ASN A 119 -7.04 17.48 0.08
C ASN A 119 -6.03 17.72 1.19
N PHE A 120 -4.92 16.99 1.19
CA PHE A 120 -3.80 17.25 2.09
C PHE A 120 -3.26 18.66 1.87
N LEU A 121 -2.95 19.04 0.63
CA LEU A 121 -2.44 20.38 0.32
C LEU A 121 -3.44 21.46 0.75
N GLU A 122 -4.73 21.29 0.42
CA GLU A 122 -5.78 22.23 0.85
C GLU A 122 -5.89 22.31 2.38
N ASN A 123 -5.83 21.18 3.07
CA ASN A 123 -5.88 21.11 4.52
C ASN A 123 -4.68 21.83 5.16
N LYS A 124 -3.47 21.59 4.64
CA LYS A 124 -2.24 22.22 5.15
C LYS A 124 -2.20 23.72 4.85
N MET A 125 -2.66 24.16 3.68
CA MET A 125 -2.75 25.59 3.37
C MET A 125 -3.74 26.33 4.28
N ARG A 126 -4.80 25.66 4.74
CA ARG A 126 -5.80 26.28 5.63
C ARG A 126 -5.42 26.18 7.11
N PHE A 127 -5.05 24.98 7.56
CA PHE A 127 -4.93 24.63 8.98
C PHE A 127 -3.51 24.25 9.42
N GLY A 128 -2.55 24.17 8.49
CA GLY A 128 -1.16 23.83 8.79
C GLY A 128 -0.44 24.93 9.57
N SER A 129 0.75 24.56 10.07
CA SER A 129 1.69 25.48 10.71
C SER A 129 2.13 26.58 9.73
N ALA A 130 2.72 27.67 10.23
CA ALA A 130 3.27 28.71 9.35
C ALA A 130 4.32 28.15 8.38
N ARG A 131 5.10 27.15 8.80
CA ARG A 131 6.11 26.49 7.97
C ARG A 131 5.51 25.55 6.95
N GLU A 132 4.49 24.78 7.34
CA GLU A 132 3.74 23.96 6.38
C GLU A 132 3.11 24.85 5.30
N LYS A 133 2.47 25.96 5.69
CA LYS A 133 1.88 26.91 4.74
C LYS A 133 2.91 27.55 3.80
N ASP A 134 4.09 27.86 4.31
CA ASP A 134 5.18 28.40 3.49
C ASP A 134 5.69 27.36 2.49
N LEU A 135 5.99 26.14 2.96
CA LEU A 135 6.47 25.04 2.13
C LEU A 135 5.47 24.63 1.04
N TYR A 136 4.19 24.49 1.38
CA TYR A 136 3.16 24.03 0.45
C TYR A 136 2.56 25.15 -0.41
N SER A 137 2.97 26.40 -0.22
CA SER A 137 2.47 27.54 -0.98
C SER A 137 2.73 27.37 -2.48
N GLY A 138 1.66 27.23 -3.26
CA GLY A 138 1.72 27.04 -4.70
C GLY A 138 2.22 25.66 -5.16
N MET A 139 2.43 24.72 -4.24
CA MET A 139 2.84 23.36 -4.55
C MET A 139 1.71 22.61 -5.26
N SER A 140 1.99 22.00 -6.41
CA SER A 140 1.04 21.09 -7.07
C SER A 140 1.14 19.67 -6.50
N VAL A 141 0.16 18.83 -6.82
CA VAL A 141 0.21 17.39 -6.47
C VAL A 141 1.44 16.70 -7.06
N VAL A 142 1.86 17.11 -8.26
CA VAL A 142 3.07 16.57 -8.90
C VAL A 142 4.34 17.00 -8.17
N ASP A 143 4.40 18.24 -7.68
CA ASP A 143 5.51 18.72 -6.85
C ASP A 143 5.55 17.98 -5.50
N LEU A 144 4.38 17.75 -4.90
CA LEU A 144 4.27 16.95 -3.69
C LEU A 144 4.78 15.53 -3.92
N VAL A 145 4.38 14.85 -5.00
CA VAL A 145 4.91 13.52 -5.34
C VAL A 145 6.42 13.54 -5.52
N HIS A 146 6.96 14.55 -6.21
CA HIS A 146 8.40 14.67 -6.40
C HIS A 146 9.14 14.79 -5.06
N ARG A 147 8.62 15.61 -4.15
CA ARG A 147 9.13 15.75 -2.78
C ARG A 147 9.04 14.45 -1.98
N LEU A 148 7.91 13.73 -2.04
CA LEU A 148 7.74 12.44 -1.36
C LEU A 148 8.70 11.36 -1.87
N LEU A 149 9.29 11.54 -3.06
CA LEU A 149 10.34 10.67 -3.59
C LEU A 149 11.73 11.12 -3.13
N GLU A 150 12.10 12.39 -3.36
CA GLU A 150 13.47 12.88 -3.16
C GLU A 150 13.84 13.17 -1.69
N ASN A 151 12.87 13.48 -0.84
CA ASN A 151 13.14 13.92 0.55
C ASN A 151 13.09 12.77 1.56
N ARG A 152 13.10 11.53 1.08
CA ARG A 152 13.22 10.34 1.93
C ARG A 152 14.62 10.27 2.52
N ALA A 153 14.73 9.70 3.72
CA ALA A 153 16.03 9.24 4.18
C ALA A 153 16.54 8.12 3.24
N VAL A 154 17.84 7.89 3.21
CA VAL A 154 18.43 6.75 2.48
C VAL A 154 18.03 5.45 3.17
N THR A 155 18.04 5.46 4.50
CA THR A 155 17.60 4.35 5.34
C THR A 155 16.71 4.91 6.44
N PHE A 156 15.63 4.21 6.77
CA PHE A 156 14.71 4.55 7.85
C PHE A 156 14.04 3.27 8.37
N PHE A 157 14.20 2.94 9.66
CA PHE A 157 13.58 1.74 10.23
C PHE A 157 13.52 1.71 11.76
N GLY A 158 12.69 0.79 12.26
CA GLY A 158 12.51 0.46 13.68
C GLY A 158 11.72 1.49 14.47
N SER A 159 11.25 1.12 15.66
CA SER A 159 10.41 1.99 16.52
C SER A 159 11.06 3.29 16.99
N ASN A 160 12.40 3.38 16.94
CA ASN A 160 13.16 4.58 17.31
C ASN A 160 13.60 5.41 16.09
N ASP A 161 13.08 5.13 14.89
CA ASP A 161 13.37 5.87 13.67
C ASP A 161 14.88 6.00 13.41
N PHE A 162 15.58 4.87 13.34
CA PHE A 162 16.99 4.90 12.92
C PHE A 162 17.07 5.38 11.48
N TYR A 163 18.01 6.26 11.19
CA TYR A 163 18.13 6.86 9.86
C TYR A 163 19.56 7.00 9.35
N LEU A 164 19.67 7.06 8.01
CA LEU A 164 20.81 7.55 7.25
C LEU A 164 20.28 8.56 6.23
N LEU A 165 20.81 9.79 6.23
CA LEU A 165 20.47 10.83 5.26
C LEU A 165 21.38 10.77 4.02
N LEU A 166 20.97 11.43 2.94
CA LEU A 166 21.71 11.46 1.68
C LEU A 166 23.10 12.11 1.80
N ASN A 167 23.26 13.03 2.75
CA ASN A 167 24.54 13.66 3.07
C ASN A 167 25.47 12.76 3.92
N GLY A 168 25.03 11.56 4.28
CA GLY A 168 25.80 10.59 5.07
C GLY A 168 25.60 10.66 6.58
N GLU A 169 24.85 11.64 7.09
CA GLU A 169 24.55 11.77 8.52
C GLU A 169 23.59 10.67 9.00
N LYS A 170 23.78 10.22 10.24
CA LYS A 170 23.08 9.07 10.83
C LYS A 170 22.62 9.40 12.23
N GLY A 171 21.47 8.87 12.62
CA GLY A 171 20.97 9.03 13.98
C GLY A 171 19.77 8.15 14.27
N ARG A 172 19.01 8.52 15.30
CA ARG A 172 17.73 7.92 15.67
C ARG A 172 16.81 8.97 16.31
N GLY A 173 15.52 8.90 16.03
CA GLY A 173 14.48 9.79 16.56
C GLY A 173 14.58 11.23 16.06
N GLY A 174 13.69 12.10 16.55
CA GLY A 174 13.67 13.53 16.22
C GLY A 174 12.73 13.91 15.08
N TRP A 175 11.96 12.95 14.55
CA TRP A 175 11.00 13.18 13.45
C TRP A 175 9.64 13.69 13.93
N GLU A 176 9.31 13.44 15.20
CA GLU A 176 7.98 13.70 15.77
C GLU A 176 7.56 15.17 15.65
N ASP A 177 8.53 16.08 15.71
CA ASP A 177 8.33 17.53 15.68
C ASP A 177 8.55 18.18 14.30
N LEU A 178 9.05 17.41 13.31
CA LEU A 178 9.46 17.94 12.02
C LEU A 178 8.29 18.57 11.25
N GLY A 179 8.41 19.87 10.91
CA GLY A 179 7.37 20.67 10.24
C GLY A 179 6.16 21.10 11.08
N SER A 180 5.84 20.34 12.14
CA SER A 180 4.69 20.61 13.03
C SER A 180 5.02 21.59 14.16
N SER A 181 6.31 21.73 14.50
CA SER A 181 6.82 22.64 15.53
C SER A 181 7.59 23.84 14.93
N PRO A 182 7.78 24.93 15.69
CA PRO A 182 8.70 26.01 15.33
C PRO A 182 10.11 25.50 15.00
N ALA A 183 10.83 26.20 14.13
CA ALA A 183 12.12 25.72 13.58
C ALA A 183 13.23 25.52 14.60
N ASP A 184 13.19 26.23 15.72
CA ASP A 184 14.12 26.08 16.83
C ASP A 184 13.96 24.77 17.61
N LYS A 185 12.90 24.00 17.34
CA LYS A 185 12.70 22.66 17.91
C LYS A 185 13.18 21.52 17.00
N GLU A 186 13.54 21.81 15.75
CA GLU A 186 14.14 20.80 14.89
C GLU A 186 15.53 20.45 15.39
N VAL A 187 15.85 19.15 15.35
CA VAL A 187 17.11 18.63 15.87
C VAL A 187 18.01 18.34 14.67
N PRO A 188 19.09 19.11 14.45
CA PRO A 188 20.06 18.80 13.42
C PRO A 188 20.53 17.34 13.54
N PRO A 189 20.67 16.60 12.44
CA PRO A 189 20.68 17.06 11.04
C PRO A 189 19.29 17.14 10.36
N LEU A 190 18.22 16.94 11.11
CA LEU A 190 16.86 16.91 10.54
C LEU A 190 16.36 18.33 10.33
N ASP A 191 15.93 18.60 9.11
CA ASP A 191 15.27 19.85 8.75
C ASP A 191 14.07 19.55 7.84
N PHE A 192 13.00 20.31 8.02
CA PHE A 192 11.75 20.05 7.29
C PHE A 192 11.85 20.35 5.80
N GLU A 193 12.83 21.14 5.34
CA GLU A 193 13.00 21.39 3.91
C GLU A 193 13.53 20.15 3.19
N ASN A 194 14.43 19.39 3.82
CA ASN A 194 15.12 18.25 3.21
C ASN A 194 14.63 16.88 3.69
N CYS A 195 13.81 16.82 4.73
CA CYS A 195 13.26 15.57 5.28
C CYS A 195 11.74 15.56 5.28
N LEU A 196 11.14 14.38 5.04
CA LEU A 196 9.70 14.20 5.20
C LEU A 196 9.28 14.26 6.67
N SER A 197 8.22 15.02 6.95
CA SER A 197 7.47 14.95 8.22
C SER A 197 6.63 13.67 8.31
N TYR A 198 6.19 13.27 9.52
CA TYR A 198 5.28 12.13 9.66
C TYR A 198 3.95 12.30 8.90
N HIS A 199 3.47 13.53 8.73
CA HIS A 199 2.30 13.82 7.92
C HIS A 199 2.53 13.47 6.44
N GLU A 200 3.72 13.77 5.92
CA GLU A 200 4.13 13.42 4.54
C GLU A 200 4.44 11.94 4.41
N MET A 201 5.07 11.31 5.41
CA MET A 201 5.33 9.86 5.40
C MET A 201 4.04 9.05 5.27
N LYS A 202 2.95 9.48 5.91
CA LYS A 202 1.63 8.84 5.76
C LYS A 202 1.12 8.84 4.32
N LEU A 203 1.35 9.93 3.60
CA LEU A 203 1.03 9.99 2.17
C LEU A 203 2.00 9.13 1.35
N SER A 204 3.29 9.24 1.65
CA SER A 204 4.37 8.49 1.01
C SER A 204 4.17 6.98 1.08
N ALA A 205 3.52 6.48 2.14
CA ALA A 205 3.16 5.08 2.31
C ALA A 205 2.12 4.55 1.30
N PHE A 206 1.48 5.41 0.50
CA PHE A 206 0.64 5.01 -0.64
C PHE A 206 1.36 5.14 -1.99
N LEU A 207 2.54 5.75 -2.03
CA LEU A 207 3.28 6.00 -3.26
C LEU A 207 4.10 4.76 -3.65
N THR A 208 3.71 4.16 -4.77
CA THR A 208 4.36 2.97 -5.34
C THR A 208 5.33 3.38 -6.45
N VAL A 209 6.43 2.63 -6.62
CA VAL A 209 7.26 2.71 -7.83
C VAL A 209 7.32 1.34 -8.49
N SER A 210 7.18 1.31 -9.81
CA SER A 210 7.16 0.08 -10.61
C SER A 210 8.17 0.19 -11.75
N SER A 211 8.90 -0.89 -12.04
CA SER A 211 9.74 -1.03 -13.23
C SER A 211 9.85 -2.48 -13.65
N GLU A 212 10.19 -2.72 -14.91
CA GLU A 212 10.85 -3.97 -15.29
C GLU A 212 12.27 -3.99 -14.74
N SER A 213 12.74 -5.17 -14.35
CA SER A 213 14.08 -5.41 -13.82
C SER A 213 14.55 -6.82 -14.19
N ALA A 214 15.85 -7.00 -14.33
CA ALA A 214 16.46 -8.32 -14.39
C ALA A 214 16.67 -8.90 -13.00
N PHE A 215 16.58 -10.23 -12.89
CA PHE A 215 16.80 -10.94 -11.64
C PHE A 215 18.12 -11.71 -11.69
N ILE A 216 18.98 -11.45 -10.71
CA ILE A 216 20.29 -12.10 -10.64
C ILE A 216 20.26 -13.39 -9.82
N ASN A 217 19.25 -13.56 -8.96
CA ASN A 217 19.02 -14.74 -8.13
C ASN A 217 17.52 -14.89 -7.82
N GLU A 218 17.12 -15.91 -7.05
CA GLU A 218 15.69 -16.17 -6.78
C GLU A 218 15.01 -15.14 -5.84
N GLY A 219 15.74 -14.19 -5.26
CA GLY A 219 15.19 -13.14 -4.39
C GLY A 219 14.86 -13.60 -2.96
N ASN A 220 15.41 -14.72 -2.50
CA ASN A 220 15.19 -15.16 -1.12
C ASN A 220 15.80 -14.17 -0.10
N ARG A 221 15.31 -14.16 1.14
CA ARG A 221 15.71 -13.22 2.21
C ARG A 221 17.23 -13.12 2.43
N ASN A 222 17.97 -14.21 2.20
CA ASN A 222 19.40 -14.32 2.51
C ASN A 222 20.28 -14.27 1.25
N ASN A 223 19.76 -13.77 0.12
CA ASN A 223 20.45 -13.84 -1.16
C ASN A 223 21.72 -12.95 -1.21
N ARG A 224 21.74 -11.84 -0.46
CA ARG A 224 22.91 -10.99 -0.21
C ARG A 224 23.68 -10.52 -1.46
N GLY A 225 23.01 -10.42 -2.61
CA GLY A 225 23.63 -9.95 -3.85
C GLY A 225 24.36 -11.05 -4.61
N ILE A 226 24.20 -12.32 -4.22
CA ILE A 226 24.95 -13.42 -4.82
C ILE A 226 24.16 -13.90 -6.05
N PRO A 227 24.73 -13.86 -7.27
CA PRO A 227 24.07 -14.40 -8.46
C PRO A 227 23.77 -15.90 -8.32
N ALA A 228 22.69 -16.37 -8.93
CA ALA A 228 22.32 -17.77 -8.89
C ALA A 228 23.38 -18.64 -9.58
N GLN A 229 23.67 -19.80 -8.96
CA GLN A 229 24.56 -20.79 -9.55
C GLN A 229 23.93 -21.49 -10.76
N ASP A 230 22.61 -21.68 -10.73
CA ASP A 230 21.81 -22.22 -11.82
C ASP A 230 20.89 -21.13 -12.38
N PRO A 231 21.23 -20.51 -13.53
CA PRO A 231 20.39 -19.49 -14.16
C PRO A 231 18.99 -19.99 -14.52
N GLU A 232 18.81 -21.31 -14.73
CA GLU A 232 17.50 -21.87 -15.07
C GLU A 232 16.54 -21.90 -13.87
N SER A 233 17.05 -21.77 -12.64
CA SER A 233 16.23 -21.65 -11.43
C SER A 233 15.57 -20.26 -11.28
N VAL A 234 16.08 -19.26 -12.00
CA VAL A 234 15.68 -17.85 -11.88
C VAL A 234 14.91 -17.41 -13.12
N GLN A 235 13.88 -16.59 -12.92
CA GLN A 235 13.25 -15.89 -14.02
C GLN A 235 14.20 -14.78 -14.51
N ALA A 236 14.54 -14.71 -15.79
CA ALA A 236 15.55 -13.75 -16.26
C ALA A 236 15.19 -12.26 -15.96
N TYR A 237 13.90 -11.92 -16.07
CA TYR A 237 13.38 -10.59 -15.77
C TYR A 237 11.89 -10.65 -15.42
N GLY A 238 11.39 -9.57 -14.82
CA GLY A 238 9.98 -9.38 -14.52
C GLY A 238 9.69 -7.94 -14.13
N VAL A 239 8.47 -7.69 -13.69
CA VAL A 239 8.09 -6.38 -13.13
C VAL A 239 8.29 -6.43 -11.62
N VAL A 240 8.94 -5.41 -11.06
CA VAL A 240 9.11 -5.21 -9.62
C VAL A 240 8.31 -3.99 -9.19
N VAL A 241 7.46 -4.17 -8.18
CA VAL A 241 6.57 -3.14 -7.64
C VAL A 241 6.88 -2.93 -6.16
N GLY A 242 7.35 -1.74 -5.80
CA GLY A 242 7.60 -1.36 -4.41
C GLY A 242 6.33 -0.93 -3.72
N VAL A 243 5.82 -1.75 -2.80
CA VAL A 243 4.54 -1.51 -2.12
C VAL A 243 4.79 -1.32 -0.62
N ILE A 244 4.28 -0.22 -0.07
CA ILE A 244 4.50 0.15 1.33
C ILE A 244 3.28 -0.26 2.16
N GLY A 245 3.53 -1.06 3.20
CA GLY A 245 2.50 -1.53 4.14
C GLY A 245 2.27 -0.59 5.31
N THR A 246 1.34 -0.97 6.19
CA THR A 246 1.01 -0.19 7.39
C THR A 246 2.13 -0.27 8.44
N ARG A 247 2.54 0.86 9.00
CA ARG A 247 3.51 0.92 10.10
C ARG A 247 2.83 1.14 11.43
N LEU A 248 2.53 0.06 12.16
CA LEU A 248 1.92 0.11 13.51
C LEU A 248 2.95 -0.05 14.64
N GLU A 249 4.25 -0.06 14.32
CA GLU A 249 5.35 -0.16 15.31
C GLU A 249 5.56 1.14 16.11
N LYS A 250 4.99 2.27 15.66
CA LYS A 250 5.17 3.60 16.24
C LYS A 250 3.83 4.15 16.78
N PRO A 251 3.55 4.00 18.08
CA PRO A 251 2.31 4.50 18.67
C PRO A 251 2.12 6.01 18.45
N GLY A 252 0.92 6.40 18.01
CA GLY A 252 0.55 7.79 17.78
C GLY A 252 0.95 8.37 16.42
N PHE A 253 1.61 7.60 15.56
CA PHE A 253 2.10 8.06 14.25
C PHE A 253 1.75 7.07 13.14
N MET A 254 1.87 7.52 11.89
CA MET A 254 1.57 6.70 10.71
C MET A 254 0.13 6.16 10.74
N GLU A 255 -0.10 4.91 10.32
CA GLU A 255 -1.42 4.28 10.34
C GLU A 255 -1.95 3.99 11.75
N TRP A 256 -1.13 4.11 12.81
CA TRP A 256 -1.62 3.96 14.19
C TRP A 256 -2.73 4.96 14.50
N GLU A 257 -2.63 6.19 13.98
CA GLU A 257 -3.60 7.26 14.27
C GLU A 257 -5.03 6.91 13.86
N GLU A 258 -5.20 6.07 12.83
CA GLU A 258 -6.53 5.69 12.32
C GLU A 258 -6.88 4.23 12.62
N VAL A 259 -5.92 3.30 12.55
CA VAL A 259 -6.19 1.87 12.76
C VAL A 259 -6.35 1.55 14.25
N MET A 260 -5.62 2.24 15.13
CA MET A 260 -5.67 1.98 16.57
C MET A 260 -6.60 2.97 17.27
N VAL A 261 -7.52 2.42 18.06
CA VAL A 261 -8.36 3.17 18.98
C VAL A 261 -7.84 2.96 20.39
N THR A 262 -7.23 3.99 20.98
CA THR A 262 -6.65 3.90 22.32
C THR A 262 -7.24 4.93 23.27
N LYS A 263 -7.24 4.60 24.56
CA LYS A 263 -7.77 5.50 25.60
C LYS A 263 -7.05 6.86 25.67
N SER A 264 -5.75 6.90 25.34
CA SER A 264 -4.95 8.12 25.38
C SER A 264 -5.02 8.94 24.07
N GLN A 265 -5.20 8.29 22.93
CA GLN A 265 -5.22 8.94 21.62
C GLN A 265 -6.63 9.42 21.26
N ASN A 266 -7.64 8.54 21.36
CA ASN A 266 -8.98 8.75 20.82
C ASN A 266 -9.86 9.56 21.78
N VAL A 267 -9.41 10.80 22.04
CA VAL A 267 -10.04 11.78 22.93
C VAL A 267 -10.31 13.09 22.18
N LYS A 268 -11.23 13.91 22.69
CA LYS A 268 -11.66 15.16 22.06
C LYS A 268 -10.49 16.14 21.91
N GLU A 269 -9.58 16.17 22.87
CA GLU A 269 -8.38 17.03 22.90
C GLU A 269 -7.40 16.73 21.75
N ASN A 270 -7.51 15.54 21.16
CA ASN A 270 -6.72 15.11 20.00
C ASN A 270 -7.51 15.18 18.67
N GLY A 271 -8.71 15.79 18.70
CA GLY A 271 -9.55 16.03 17.54
C GLY A 271 -10.46 14.86 17.14
N PHE A 272 -10.56 13.81 17.97
CA PHE A 272 -11.49 12.69 17.74
C PHE A 272 -12.90 13.04 18.24
N GLY A 273 -13.89 12.30 17.74
CA GLY A 273 -15.28 12.50 18.14
C GLY A 273 -16.01 13.62 17.36
N PRO A 274 -17.26 13.93 17.76
CA PRO A 274 -18.07 14.93 17.09
C PRO A 274 -17.52 16.35 17.28
N VAL A 275 -17.71 17.20 16.27
CA VAL A 275 -17.36 18.62 16.32
C VAL A 275 -18.42 19.38 17.11
N LEU A 276 -18.09 19.76 18.35
CA LEU A 276 -19.06 20.38 19.28
C LEU A 276 -19.09 21.92 19.24
N ARG A 277 -18.26 22.57 18.41
CA ARG A 277 -18.05 24.03 18.44
C ARG A 277 -17.88 24.65 17.04
N PRO A 278 -18.32 25.91 16.83
CA PRO A 278 -18.06 26.64 15.59
C PRO A 278 -16.55 26.84 15.33
N MET A 279 -16.11 26.63 14.09
CA MET A 279 -14.69 26.61 13.65
C MET A 279 -13.98 27.98 13.62
N GLU A 280 -14.50 28.99 14.33
CA GLU A 280 -14.04 30.39 14.20
C GLU A 280 -13.18 30.86 15.37
N THR A 281 -13.02 30.04 16.41
CA THR A 281 -12.17 30.35 17.56
C THR A 281 -11.17 29.21 17.74
N ASP A 282 -9.97 29.36 17.18
CA ASP A 282 -8.88 28.38 17.33
C ASP A 282 -7.81 28.86 18.34
N PRO A 283 -8.12 28.92 19.64
CA PRO A 283 -7.17 29.42 20.63
C PRO A 283 -5.96 28.48 20.85
N ASN A 284 -5.98 27.22 20.37
CA ASN A 284 -5.00 26.19 20.74
C ASN A 284 -4.58 25.22 19.61
N GLY A 285 -4.87 25.51 18.32
CA GLY A 285 -4.62 24.57 17.22
C GLY A 285 -5.57 23.36 17.22
N GLN A 286 -6.70 23.47 17.93
CA GLN A 286 -7.68 22.42 18.08
C GLN A 286 -8.40 22.14 16.76
N ASP A 287 -8.66 23.21 16.00
CA ASP A 287 -9.35 23.08 14.71
C ASP A 287 -8.44 22.35 13.71
N ALA A 288 -7.12 22.58 13.73
CA ALA A 288 -6.17 21.83 12.91
C ALA A 288 -6.17 20.32 13.19
N LYS A 289 -6.19 19.92 14.48
CA LYS A 289 -6.29 18.50 14.86
C LYS A 289 -7.59 17.86 14.37
N ILE A 290 -8.73 18.53 14.58
CA ILE A 290 -10.04 18.04 14.11
C ILE A 290 -10.04 17.87 12.60
N GLN A 291 -9.53 18.85 11.87
CA GLN A 291 -9.52 18.82 10.40
C GLN A 291 -8.56 17.76 9.86
N TRP A 292 -7.46 17.49 10.57
CA TRP A 292 -6.59 16.36 10.27
C TRP A 292 -7.33 15.02 10.41
N ARG A 293 -8.09 14.81 11.51
CA ARG A 293 -8.90 13.59 11.69
C ARG A 293 -10.00 13.47 10.65
N ASN A 294 -10.66 14.58 10.30
CA ASN A 294 -11.73 14.58 9.28
C ASN A 294 -11.21 14.26 7.88
N LEU A 295 -10.02 14.73 7.52
CA LEU A 295 -9.37 14.39 6.25
C LEU A 295 -9.21 12.87 6.10
N TRP A 296 -8.70 12.20 7.14
CA TRP A 296 -8.51 10.75 7.12
C TRP A 296 -9.80 9.96 7.31
N ALA A 297 -10.72 10.44 8.16
CA ALA A 297 -12.06 9.86 8.27
C ALA A 297 -12.74 9.82 6.89
N SER A 298 -12.72 10.94 6.18
CA SER A 298 -13.32 11.06 4.85
C SER A 298 -12.61 10.16 3.83
N PHE A 299 -11.27 10.13 3.80
CA PHE A 299 -10.51 9.22 2.91
C PHE A 299 -10.86 7.75 3.12
N TYR A 300 -11.00 7.32 4.38
CA TYR A 300 -11.43 5.96 4.70
C TYR A 300 -12.96 5.79 4.70
N GLY A 301 -13.75 6.77 4.24
CA GLY A 301 -15.21 6.68 4.23
C GLY A 301 -15.80 6.34 5.60
N ILE A 302 -15.26 6.93 6.67
CA ILE A 302 -15.74 6.82 8.04
C ILE A 302 -16.55 8.07 8.35
N SER A 303 -17.83 7.89 8.64
CA SER A 303 -18.76 8.98 8.94
C SER A 303 -19.29 8.88 10.38
N PRO A 304 -19.52 10.00 11.07
CA PRO A 304 -19.15 11.37 10.70
C PRO A 304 -17.71 11.75 11.07
N HIS A 305 -17.03 10.92 11.88
CA HIS A 305 -15.71 11.21 12.45
C HIS A 305 -14.98 9.92 12.86
N LEU A 306 -13.66 10.01 13.08
CA LEU A 306 -12.92 8.93 13.76
C LEU A 306 -13.37 8.84 15.23
N PRO A 307 -13.69 7.64 15.73
CA PRO A 307 -14.43 7.49 16.97
C PRO A 307 -13.61 7.85 18.21
N LEU A 308 -14.32 8.26 19.27
CA LEU A 308 -13.76 8.31 20.62
C LEU A 308 -13.59 6.90 21.18
N TYR A 309 -12.68 6.75 22.14
CA TYR A 309 -12.47 5.47 22.83
C TYR A 309 -13.76 4.96 23.50
N ASP A 310 -14.46 5.83 24.23
CA ASP A 310 -15.71 5.49 24.93
C ASP A 310 -16.84 5.15 23.94
N GLU A 311 -16.89 5.81 22.77
CA GLU A 311 -17.84 5.45 21.70
C GLU A 311 -17.61 4.02 21.19
N VAL A 312 -16.36 3.58 21.11
CA VAL A 312 -16.03 2.20 20.70
C VAL A 312 -16.38 1.21 21.80
N LEU A 313 -16.13 1.54 23.07
CA LEU A 313 -16.54 0.70 24.20
C LEU A 313 -18.06 0.48 24.19
N ASP A 314 -18.83 1.56 24.16
CA ASP A 314 -20.30 1.52 24.17
C ASP A 314 -20.83 0.69 22.98
N ARG A 315 -20.26 0.88 21.78
CA ARG A 315 -20.62 0.09 20.60
C ARG A 315 -20.28 -1.40 20.74
N ARG A 316 -19.13 -1.74 21.31
CA ARG A 316 -18.74 -3.15 21.53
C ARG A 316 -19.64 -3.85 22.54
N GLU A 317 -20.15 -3.10 23.52
CA GLU A 317 -21.13 -3.61 24.49
C GLU A 317 -22.53 -3.74 23.87
N ALA A 318 -22.97 -2.76 23.08
CA ALA A 318 -24.32 -2.72 22.50
C ALA A 318 -24.50 -3.62 21.27
N CYS A 319 -23.57 -3.59 20.31
CA CYS A 319 -23.73 -4.21 18.97
C CYS A 319 -23.09 -5.61 18.84
N GLY A 320 -22.76 -6.25 19.96
CA GLY A 320 -22.36 -7.66 20.01
C GLY A 320 -21.20 -8.05 19.08
N LYS A 321 -21.43 -9.06 18.23
CA LYS A 321 -20.37 -9.73 17.43
C LYS A 321 -19.80 -8.84 16.31
N GLN A 322 -20.62 -8.04 15.65
CA GLN A 322 -20.18 -7.19 14.53
C GLN A 322 -19.20 -6.10 14.99
N ALA A 323 -19.55 -5.38 16.07
CA ALA A 323 -18.65 -4.39 16.64
C ALA A 323 -17.35 -5.00 17.17
N LYS A 324 -17.39 -6.22 17.74
CA LYS A 324 -16.19 -6.97 18.15
C LYS A 324 -15.33 -7.47 16.99
N ASN A 325 -15.95 -7.75 15.83
CA ASN A 325 -15.23 -8.09 14.61
C ASN A 325 -14.57 -6.88 13.97
N ARG A 326 -15.19 -5.70 14.05
CA ARG A 326 -14.57 -4.44 13.60
C ARG A 326 -13.46 -4.02 14.56
N TYR A 327 -13.77 -3.88 15.85
CA TYR A 327 -12.86 -3.38 16.88
C TYR A 327 -12.33 -4.56 17.72
N VAL A 328 -11.25 -5.16 17.20
CA VAL A 328 -10.58 -6.30 17.83
C VAL A 328 -9.76 -5.80 19.02
N GLU A 329 -9.92 -6.44 20.18
CA GLU A 329 -9.18 -6.08 21.38
C GLU A 329 -7.76 -6.62 21.33
N ILE A 330 -6.79 -5.70 21.46
CA ILE A 330 -5.36 -6.02 21.51
C ILE A 330 -4.88 -6.05 22.96
N SER A 331 -5.34 -5.08 23.75
CA SER A 331 -5.17 -4.98 25.21
C SER A 331 -6.40 -4.32 25.82
N SER A 332 -6.46 -4.24 27.16
CA SER A 332 -7.58 -3.64 27.90
C SER A 332 -7.89 -2.19 27.55
N ASP A 333 -6.98 -1.49 26.88
CA ASP A 333 -7.04 -0.07 26.54
C ASP A 333 -6.78 0.22 25.04
N GLN A 334 -6.75 -0.81 24.21
CA GLN A 334 -6.41 -0.70 22.79
C GLN A 334 -7.29 -1.63 21.93
N PHE A 335 -8.00 -1.02 20.99
CA PHE A 335 -8.73 -1.73 19.93
C PHE A 335 -8.09 -1.48 18.57
N PHE A 336 -8.16 -2.49 17.71
CA PHE A 336 -7.76 -2.44 16.32
C PHE A 336 -9.00 -2.37 15.43
N ASP A 337 -9.11 -1.36 14.58
CA ASP A 337 -10.20 -1.22 13.61
C ASP A 337 -9.88 -1.96 12.29
N ASN A 338 -10.46 -3.16 12.15
CA ASN A 338 -10.33 -3.99 10.96
C ASN A 338 -10.84 -3.31 9.69
N ILE A 339 -11.85 -2.44 9.76
CA ILE A 339 -12.40 -1.78 8.56
C ILE A 339 -11.40 -0.77 8.00
N ILE A 340 -10.85 0.09 8.85
CA ILE A 340 -9.85 1.08 8.42
C ILE A 340 -8.60 0.37 7.91
N PHE A 341 -8.13 -0.68 8.61
CA PHE A 341 -6.99 -1.46 8.14
C PHE A 341 -7.25 -2.10 6.76
N LYS A 342 -8.43 -2.71 6.53
CA LYS A 342 -8.81 -3.24 5.22
C LYS A 342 -8.79 -2.17 4.14
N LYS A 343 -9.35 -0.98 4.38
CA LYS A 343 -9.36 0.13 3.40
C LYS A 343 -7.96 0.62 3.07
N ARG A 344 -7.10 0.76 4.08
CA ARG A 344 -5.69 1.13 3.91
C ARG A 344 -4.91 0.11 3.07
N VAL A 345 -5.10 -1.18 3.33
CA VAL A 345 -4.51 -2.28 2.54
C VAL A 345 -5.08 -2.28 1.12
N GLY A 346 -6.39 -2.08 0.99
CA GLY A 346 -7.10 -2.11 -0.28
C GLY A 346 -6.51 -1.14 -1.31
N ALA A 347 -6.26 0.11 -0.92
CA ALA A 347 -5.66 1.10 -1.83
C ALA A 347 -4.30 0.64 -2.42
N SER A 348 -3.44 0.02 -1.60
CA SER A 348 -2.15 -0.52 -2.04
C SER A 348 -2.33 -1.78 -2.91
N VAL A 349 -3.27 -2.65 -2.55
CA VAL A 349 -3.55 -3.89 -3.31
C VAL A 349 -4.15 -3.57 -4.68
N GLU A 350 -5.13 -2.67 -4.75
CA GLU A 350 -5.74 -2.26 -6.02
C GLU A 350 -4.71 -1.62 -6.94
N THR A 351 -3.80 -0.78 -6.39
CA THR A 351 -2.68 -0.21 -7.17
C THR A 351 -1.80 -1.31 -7.75
N LEU A 352 -1.41 -2.32 -6.94
CA LEU A 352 -0.60 -3.46 -7.40
C LEU A 352 -1.31 -4.26 -8.50
N LEU A 353 -2.60 -4.57 -8.31
CA LEU A 353 -3.38 -5.36 -9.27
C LEU A 353 -3.59 -4.61 -10.59
N LEU A 354 -3.93 -3.32 -10.53
CA LEU A 354 -4.10 -2.50 -11.74
C LEU A 354 -2.78 -2.32 -12.51
N GLU A 355 -1.66 -2.18 -11.80
CA GLU A 355 -0.33 -2.13 -12.43
C GLU A 355 0.06 -3.47 -13.06
N ALA A 356 -0.14 -4.59 -12.36
CA ALA A 356 0.12 -5.92 -12.90
C ALA A 356 -0.72 -6.19 -14.16
N GLN A 357 -2.01 -5.85 -14.09
CA GLN A 357 -2.94 -5.89 -15.21
C GLN A 357 -2.44 -5.07 -16.40
N HIS A 358 -2.04 -3.82 -16.16
CA HIS A 358 -1.55 -2.92 -17.21
C HIS A 358 -0.30 -3.48 -17.88
N ARG A 359 0.71 -3.88 -17.10
CA ARG A 359 1.97 -4.44 -17.60
C ARG A 359 1.76 -5.70 -18.43
N ALA A 360 0.92 -6.61 -17.96
CA ALA A 360 0.59 -7.83 -18.68
C ALA A 360 -0.18 -7.56 -19.99
N ALA A 361 -1.10 -6.60 -19.98
CA ALA A 361 -1.81 -6.18 -21.19
C ALA A 361 -0.86 -5.55 -22.23
N VAL A 362 0.07 -4.70 -21.81
CA VAL A 362 1.11 -4.13 -22.69
C VAL A 362 2.01 -5.23 -23.26
N ALA A 363 2.41 -6.20 -22.43
CA ALA A 363 3.19 -7.36 -22.84
C ALA A 363 2.38 -8.43 -23.61
N LYS A 364 1.06 -8.25 -23.76
CA LYS A 364 0.14 -9.17 -24.44
C LYS A 364 0.21 -10.60 -23.88
N THR A 365 0.33 -10.72 -22.56
CA THR A 365 0.37 -12.00 -21.84
C THR A 365 -0.46 -11.93 -20.55
N LYS A 366 -0.50 -13.01 -19.77
CA LYS A 366 -1.10 -13.02 -18.42
C LYS A 366 -0.04 -12.73 -17.35
N ALA A 367 -0.42 -12.06 -16.27
CA ALA A 367 0.40 -11.85 -15.09
C ALA A 367 0.29 -13.01 -14.11
N TYR A 368 1.45 -13.39 -13.57
CA TYR A 368 1.61 -14.17 -12.34
C TYR A 368 2.08 -13.22 -11.25
N VAL A 369 1.19 -12.84 -10.32
CA VAL A 369 1.49 -11.84 -9.29
C VAL A 369 2.00 -12.53 -8.03
N HIS A 370 3.26 -12.28 -7.68
CA HIS A 370 3.86 -12.75 -6.43
C HIS A 370 3.71 -11.70 -5.33
N VAL A 371 3.12 -12.12 -4.21
CA VAL A 371 2.76 -11.27 -3.08
C VAL A 371 3.43 -11.75 -1.80
N VAL A 372 4.10 -10.81 -1.13
CA VAL A 372 4.61 -10.97 0.23
C VAL A 372 3.79 -10.13 1.21
N GLY A 373 3.91 -10.42 2.51
CA GLY A 373 3.25 -9.63 3.53
C GLY A 373 3.85 -8.22 3.66
N ILE A 374 3.17 -7.21 3.12
CA ILE A 374 3.54 -5.79 3.26
C ILE A 374 3.03 -5.24 4.61
N GLY A 375 3.93 -4.72 5.45
CA GLY A 375 3.57 -4.24 6.80
C GLY A 375 3.11 -5.33 7.78
N LEU A 376 3.22 -6.61 7.42
CA LEU A 376 2.85 -7.76 8.27
C LEU A 376 4.04 -8.38 9.01
N GLY A 377 5.22 -7.79 8.88
CA GLY A 377 6.44 -8.17 9.60
C GLY A 377 6.52 -7.50 10.98
N VAL A 378 7.67 -6.89 11.25
CA VAL A 378 7.95 -6.18 12.52
C VAL A 378 7.02 -4.98 12.78
N TRP A 379 6.29 -4.52 11.75
CA TRP A 379 5.30 -3.46 11.88
C TRP A 379 3.91 -3.91 12.31
N SER A 380 3.65 -5.22 12.33
CA SER A 380 2.39 -5.75 12.84
C SER A 380 2.38 -5.77 14.38
N ILE A 381 1.22 -5.54 14.97
CA ILE A 381 1.01 -5.62 16.42
C ILE A 381 0.26 -6.90 16.83
N SER A 382 -0.37 -7.59 15.88
CA SER A 382 -1.10 -8.83 16.15
C SER A 382 -1.18 -9.74 14.92
N SER A 383 -1.18 -11.05 15.15
CA SER A 383 -1.17 -12.05 14.08
C SER A 383 -2.46 -12.07 13.25
N HIS A 384 -3.59 -11.61 13.79
CA HIS A 384 -4.86 -11.58 13.07
C HIS A 384 -4.81 -10.67 11.83
N GLN A 385 -3.89 -9.70 11.80
CA GLN A 385 -3.69 -8.80 10.66
C GLN A 385 -3.44 -9.56 9.35
N GLN A 386 -2.81 -10.74 9.39
CA GLN A 386 -2.61 -11.55 8.17
C GLN A 386 -3.94 -11.98 7.54
N LYS A 387 -4.92 -12.39 8.37
CA LYS A 387 -6.24 -12.76 7.88
C LYS A 387 -6.95 -11.55 7.29
N VAL A 388 -6.95 -10.43 8.00
CA VAL A 388 -7.64 -9.20 7.56
C VAL A 388 -7.02 -8.65 6.28
N PHE A 389 -5.70 -8.77 6.12
CA PHE A 389 -4.99 -8.43 4.88
C PHE A 389 -5.44 -9.30 3.70
N LEU A 390 -5.50 -10.62 3.88
CA LEU A 390 -5.95 -11.54 2.83
C LEU A 390 -7.43 -11.38 2.50
N ASP A 391 -8.27 -11.07 3.50
CA ASP A 391 -9.67 -10.71 3.28
C ASP A 391 -9.77 -9.43 2.43
N ALA A 392 -9.01 -8.37 2.77
CA ALA A 392 -8.96 -7.15 1.96
C ALA A 392 -8.49 -7.43 0.52
N PHE A 393 -7.51 -8.32 0.36
CA PHE A 393 -7.01 -8.70 -0.96
C PHE A 393 -8.09 -9.41 -1.79
N ALA A 394 -8.83 -10.35 -1.18
CA ALA A 394 -9.96 -11.01 -1.83
C ALA A 394 -11.06 -10.03 -2.20
N ASP A 395 -11.38 -9.08 -1.32
CA ASP A 395 -12.37 -8.02 -1.58
C ASP A 395 -11.95 -7.18 -2.80
N CYS A 396 -10.66 -6.84 -2.93
CA CYS A 396 -10.13 -6.14 -4.11
C CYS A 396 -10.20 -6.98 -5.38
N LEU A 397 -9.80 -8.26 -5.32
CA LEU A 397 -9.87 -9.16 -6.48
C LEU A 397 -11.29 -9.30 -7.01
N ARG A 398 -12.28 -9.46 -6.13
CA ARG A 398 -13.70 -9.53 -6.51
C ARG A 398 -14.18 -8.23 -7.14
N ARG A 399 -13.90 -7.09 -6.49
CA ARG A 399 -14.34 -5.77 -6.96
C ARG A 399 -13.75 -5.40 -8.32
N LEU A 400 -12.49 -5.76 -8.55
CA LEU A 400 -11.78 -5.47 -9.79
C LEU A 400 -11.92 -6.58 -10.86
N ALA A 401 -12.61 -7.67 -10.58
CA ALA A 401 -12.62 -8.84 -11.46
C ALA A 401 -13.06 -8.51 -12.91
N ALA A 402 -13.97 -7.54 -13.09
CA ALA A 402 -14.41 -7.09 -14.41
C ALA A 402 -13.30 -6.42 -15.25
N VAL A 403 -12.24 -5.92 -14.62
CA VAL A 403 -11.13 -5.22 -15.28
C VAL A 403 -9.81 -6.00 -15.24
N LEU A 404 -9.67 -6.99 -14.37
CA LEU A 404 -8.45 -7.82 -14.22
C LEU A 404 -8.36 -8.98 -15.22
N SER A 405 -8.60 -8.68 -16.50
CA SER A 405 -8.64 -9.68 -17.59
C SER A 405 -7.28 -10.29 -17.95
N HIS A 406 -6.18 -9.74 -17.47
CA HIS A 406 -4.81 -10.19 -17.77
C HIS A 406 -4.10 -10.70 -16.52
N ILE A 407 -4.75 -10.82 -15.37
CA ILE A 407 -4.20 -11.53 -14.22
C ILE A 407 -4.74 -12.95 -14.23
N SER A 408 -3.85 -13.95 -14.21
CA SER A 408 -4.26 -15.36 -14.10
C SER A 408 -3.99 -15.92 -12.71
N ASP A 409 -2.95 -15.44 -12.02
CA ASP A 409 -2.52 -16.02 -10.75
C ASP A 409 -2.11 -14.94 -9.74
N VAL A 410 -2.45 -15.17 -8.48
CA VAL A 410 -1.91 -14.47 -7.32
C VAL A 410 -1.30 -15.49 -6.37
N HIS A 411 -0.03 -15.31 -6.04
CA HIS A 411 0.73 -16.21 -5.20
C HIS A 411 1.16 -15.52 -3.91
N PHE A 412 0.47 -15.85 -2.82
CA PHE A 412 0.81 -15.41 -1.47
C PHE A 412 1.94 -16.27 -0.90
N SER A 413 3.09 -15.65 -0.66
CA SER A 413 4.27 -16.34 -0.13
C SER A 413 4.58 -15.92 1.31
N TRP A 414 4.97 -16.90 2.14
CA TRP A 414 5.27 -16.73 3.58
C TRP A 414 4.10 -16.27 4.47
N PHE A 415 2.85 -16.52 4.05
CA PHE A 415 1.68 -16.35 4.91
C PHE A 415 1.43 -17.59 5.78
N ARG A 416 1.05 -17.36 7.05
CA ARG A 416 0.59 -18.45 7.94
C ARG A 416 -0.83 -18.87 7.59
N GLU A 417 -1.66 -17.88 7.31
CA GLU A 417 -2.99 -18.05 6.74
C GLU A 417 -2.91 -18.75 5.39
N ARG A 418 -3.90 -19.61 5.11
CA ARG A 418 -3.92 -20.49 3.93
C ARG A 418 -5.14 -20.28 3.05
N GLN A 419 -5.89 -19.22 3.30
CA GLN A 419 -7.08 -18.86 2.56
C GLN A 419 -7.11 -17.36 2.28
N CYS A 420 -7.57 -16.99 1.09
CA CYS A 420 -7.82 -15.62 0.66
C CYS A 420 -9.32 -15.48 0.38
N GLY A 421 -10.05 -14.79 1.27
CA GLY A 421 -11.51 -14.67 1.16
C GLY A 421 -12.25 -16.01 1.11
N GLY A 422 -11.77 -17.02 1.86
CA GLY A 422 -12.33 -18.38 1.88
C GLY A 422 -11.75 -19.34 0.83
N VAL A 423 -10.95 -18.85 -0.12
CA VAL A 423 -10.35 -19.66 -1.19
C VAL A 423 -8.96 -20.15 -0.79
N GLY A 424 -8.75 -21.47 -0.83
CA GLY A 424 -7.47 -22.11 -0.51
C GLY A 424 -6.50 -22.21 -1.71
N ASN A 425 -5.32 -22.78 -1.46
CA ASN A 425 -4.29 -22.99 -2.48
C ASN A 425 -4.80 -23.82 -3.68
N GLY A 426 -4.64 -23.28 -4.88
CA GLY A 426 -5.10 -23.85 -6.16
C GLY A 426 -6.53 -23.45 -6.54
N GLY A 427 -7.30 -22.85 -5.61
CA GLY A 427 -8.66 -22.39 -5.86
C GLY A 427 -8.73 -21.11 -6.70
N LEU A 428 -9.93 -20.80 -7.19
CA LEU A 428 -10.21 -19.64 -8.03
C LEU A 428 -11.03 -18.60 -7.24
N ILE A 429 -10.68 -17.32 -7.39
CA ILE A 429 -11.55 -16.20 -7.04
C ILE A 429 -12.21 -15.73 -8.32
N CYS A 430 -13.53 -15.87 -8.40
CA CYS A 430 -14.35 -15.44 -9.53
C CYS A 430 -15.04 -14.10 -9.24
N GLY A 431 -15.21 -13.30 -10.29
CA GLY A 431 -15.86 -11.98 -10.23
C GLY A 431 -17.38 -11.97 -10.34
N ARG A 432 -18.01 -13.13 -10.56
CA ARG A 432 -19.47 -13.27 -10.71
C ARG A 432 -20.01 -14.06 -9.54
N GLY A 433 -21.02 -13.48 -8.88
CA GLY A 433 -21.49 -13.89 -7.55
C GLY A 433 -21.92 -15.35 -7.42
N GLU A 434 -21.85 -15.80 -6.16
CA GLU A 434 -22.47 -16.91 -5.40
C GLU A 434 -23.17 -18.12 -6.06
N ASN A 435 -23.14 -18.30 -7.37
CA ASN A 435 -23.62 -19.53 -7.99
C ASN A 435 -22.41 -20.43 -8.23
N ASN A 436 -22.18 -21.34 -7.26
CA ASN A 436 -21.16 -22.40 -7.28
C ASN A 436 -21.38 -23.47 -8.38
N ASP A 437 -22.12 -23.14 -9.45
CA ASP A 437 -22.44 -24.03 -10.57
C ASP A 437 -21.78 -23.55 -11.86
N VAL A 438 -20.50 -23.17 -11.80
CA VAL A 438 -19.68 -23.00 -13.02
C VAL A 438 -19.07 -24.36 -13.33
N GLU A 439 -19.49 -24.97 -14.44
CA GLU A 439 -18.84 -26.17 -14.99
C GLU A 439 -17.33 -25.91 -15.12
N GLU A 440 -16.50 -26.88 -14.74
CA GLU A 440 -15.03 -26.78 -14.57
C GLU A 440 -14.23 -26.33 -15.82
N GLU A 441 -14.90 -26.06 -16.95
CA GLU A 441 -14.26 -25.82 -18.26
C GLU A 441 -14.08 -24.33 -18.63
N ASP A 442 -14.77 -23.39 -17.98
CA ASP A 442 -14.54 -21.95 -18.16
C ASP A 442 -13.62 -21.39 -17.04
N ASP A 443 -12.30 -21.42 -17.28
CA ASP A 443 -11.18 -20.99 -16.40
C ASP A 443 -11.10 -19.44 -16.24
N ASP A 444 -12.24 -18.77 -16.09
CA ASP A 444 -12.40 -17.30 -16.09
C ASP A 444 -12.11 -16.63 -14.72
N GLY A 445 -11.48 -17.36 -13.78
CA GLY A 445 -11.15 -16.90 -12.43
C GLY A 445 -9.66 -16.62 -12.21
N ILE A 446 -9.33 -15.91 -11.14
CA ILE A 446 -7.94 -15.69 -10.72
C ILE A 446 -7.53 -16.80 -9.74
N ARG A 447 -6.48 -17.55 -10.08
CA ARG A 447 -5.99 -18.66 -9.27
C ARG A 447 -5.14 -18.19 -8.11
N VAL A 448 -5.46 -18.67 -6.91
CA VAL A 448 -4.73 -18.31 -5.68
C VAL A 448 -3.77 -19.42 -5.28
N HIS A 449 -2.53 -19.05 -4.97
CA HIS A 449 -1.50 -19.98 -4.48
C HIS A 449 -0.98 -19.56 -3.11
N PHE A 450 -0.62 -20.54 -2.27
CA PHE A 450 0.04 -20.34 -0.99
C PHE A 450 1.27 -21.25 -0.87
N SER A 451 2.47 -20.68 -0.79
CA SER A 451 3.69 -21.45 -0.56
C SER A 451 4.81 -20.62 0.06
N LEU A 452 6.05 -21.11 -0.01
CA LEU A 452 7.27 -20.39 0.38
C LEU A 452 8.11 -20.07 -0.87
N ARG A 453 7.47 -19.85 -2.02
CA ARG A 453 8.13 -19.58 -3.30
C ARG A 453 8.93 -18.27 -3.23
N SER A 454 10.23 -18.36 -3.49
CA SER A 454 11.13 -17.20 -3.67
C SER A 454 10.59 -16.25 -4.75
N PRO A 455 10.69 -14.91 -4.62
CA PRO A 455 9.99 -13.97 -5.49
C PRO A 455 10.34 -14.10 -6.97
N HIS A 456 11.62 -14.33 -7.27
CA HIS A 456 12.17 -14.34 -8.64
C HIS A 456 12.38 -15.76 -9.20
N ALA A 457 11.96 -16.80 -8.46
CA ALA A 457 12.08 -18.19 -8.93
C ALA A 457 11.37 -18.40 -10.27
N ARG A 458 11.93 -19.21 -11.16
CA ARG A 458 11.36 -19.41 -12.49
C ARG A 458 9.96 -20.03 -12.44
N LEU A 459 9.08 -19.62 -13.35
CA LEU A 459 7.78 -20.26 -13.55
C LEU A 459 7.95 -21.55 -14.36
N LEU A 460 8.17 -22.67 -13.67
CA LEU A 460 8.53 -23.95 -14.27
C LEU A 460 7.33 -24.81 -14.73
N LYS A 461 6.12 -24.54 -14.22
CA LYS A 461 4.94 -25.31 -14.62
C LYS A 461 4.57 -24.96 -16.06
N SER A 462 4.23 -25.96 -16.86
CA SER A 462 3.84 -25.78 -18.26
C SER A 462 2.71 -24.76 -18.45
N GLN A 463 1.72 -24.78 -17.56
CA GLN A 463 0.59 -23.84 -17.54
C GLN A 463 0.97 -22.38 -17.21
N ASP A 464 2.16 -22.15 -16.65
CA ASP A 464 2.66 -20.83 -16.27
C ASP A 464 3.67 -20.28 -17.29
N HIS A 465 4.02 -21.06 -18.31
CA HIS A 465 5.01 -20.68 -19.31
C HIS A 465 4.56 -19.44 -20.10
N GLY A 466 5.44 -18.44 -20.19
CA GLY A 466 5.18 -17.19 -20.92
C GLY A 466 4.36 -16.15 -20.15
N LYS A 467 3.91 -16.46 -18.93
CA LYS A 467 3.30 -15.45 -18.05
C LYS A 467 4.33 -14.40 -17.61
N LEU A 468 3.90 -13.16 -17.49
CA LEU A 468 4.70 -12.08 -16.92
C LEU A 468 4.75 -12.25 -15.40
N LEU A 469 5.95 -12.46 -14.86
CA LEU A 469 6.15 -12.45 -13.41
C LEU A 469 6.13 -11.00 -12.90
N VAL A 470 5.16 -10.70 -12.04
CA VAL A 470 5.05 -9.41 -11.33
C VAL A 470 5.31 -9.65 -9.86
N VAL A 471 6.30 -8.97 -9.30
CA VAL A 471 6.78 -9.19 -7.93
C VAL A 471 6.53 -7.94 -7.12
N SER A 472 5.85 -8.09 -5.99
CA SER A 472 5.77 -7.04 -4.98
C SER A 472 6.83 -7.25 -3.89
N TYR A 473 7.49 -6.17 -3.48
CA TYR A 473 8.32 -6.17 -2.28
C TYR A 473 7.79 -5.15 -1.27
N ALA A 474 7.99 -5.44 0.01
CA ALA A 474 7.67 -4.51 1.08
C ALA A 474 8.71 -3.40 1.10
N TRP A 475 8.29 -2.16 0.90
CA TRP A 475 9.11 -0.96 0.96
C TRP A 475 8.74 -0.08 2.18
N ASP A 476 9.54 0.95 2.48
CA ASP A 476 9.38 1.90 3.57
C ASP A 476 9.00 3.30 3.07
N GLY A 477 8.04 3.94 3.75
CA GLY A 477 7.51 5.27 3.40
C GLY A 477 8.48 6.44 3.56
N ASN A 478 9.63 6.24 4.21
CA ASN A 478 10.65 7.27 4.39
C ASN A 478 12.08 6.75 4.12
N ALA A 479 12.23 5.68 3.34
CA ALA A 479 13.52 5.20 2.87
C ALA A 479 13.62 5.20 1.35
N LEU A 480 14.84 5.35 0.81
CA LEU A 480 15.14 5.01 -0.58
C LEU A 480 14.97 3.50 -0.82
N PRO A 481 14.79 3.05 -2.08
CA PRO A 481 14.67 1.63 -2.39
C PRO A 481 15.88 0.84 -1.87
N GLY A 482 15.61 -0.28 -1.21
CA GLY A 482 16.61 -1.11 -0.54
C GLY A 482 16.82 -0.81 0.94
N ASN A 483 16.41 0.37 1.43
CA ASN A 483 16.42 0.76 2.85
C ASN A 483 17.71 0.38 3.60
N GLU A 484 17.73 -0.71 4.39
CA GLU A 484 18.91 -1.14 5.15
C GLU A 484 20.07 -1.66 4.28
N PHE A 485 19.82 -1.93 3.00
CA PHE A 485 20.84 -2.20 1.97
C PHE A 485 21.96 -1.16 2.01
N TRP A 486 21.60 0.12 2.06
CA TRP A 486 22.55 1.23 2.06
C TRP A 486 23.43 1.30 3.32
N MET A 487 23.08 0.54 4.36
CA MET A 487 23.90 0.36 5.56
C MET A 487 24.71 -0.95 5.55
N GLY A 488 24.72 -1.68 4.43
CA GLY A 488 25.37 -2.99 4.29
C GLY A 488 24.64 -4.14 4.98
N ARG A 489 23.36 -3.95 5.35
CA ARG A 489 22.53 -5.02 5.91
C ARG A 489 21.75 -5.70 4.79
N LEU A 490 22.35 -6.75 4.23
CA LEU A 490 21.90 -7.36 2.97
C LEU A 490 20.82 -8.43 3.12
N ASP A 491 20.46 -8.79 4.34
CA ASP A 491 19.52 -9.89 4.66
C ASP A 491 18.53 -9.55 5.80
N SER A 492 18.44 -8.26 6.19
CA SER A 492 17.65 -7.85 7.37
C SER A 492 16.14 -7.82 7.16
N SER A 493 15.67 -7.56 5.94
CA SER A 493 14.26 -7.24 5.61
C SER A 493 13.95 -7.61 4.15
N GLY A 494 12.73 -7.34 3.69
CA GLY A 494 12.35 -7.52 2.27
C GLY A 494 13.04 -6.52 1.36
N ASP A 495 13.23 -5.28 1.81
CA ASP A 495 13.92 -4.21 1.09
C ASP A 495 15.33 -4.58 0.60
N PRO A 496 16.30 -4.96 1.46
CA PRO A 496 17.62 -5.34 1.01
C PRO A 496 17.60 -6.65 0.23
N ALA A 497 16.66 -7.56 0.52
CA ALA A 497 16.55 -8.80 -0.25
C ALA A 497 16.22 -8.49 -1.72
N GLU A 498 15.26 -7.61 -1.99
CA GLU A 498 14.93 -7.19 -3.35
C GLU A 498 16.05 -6.37 -4.01
N ALA A 499 16.66 -5.41 -3.28
CA ALA A 499 17.80 -4.65 -3.79
C ALA A 499 19.04 -5.52 -4.06
N CYS A 500 19.12 -6.68 -3.41
CA CYS A 500 20.16 -7.67 -3.62
C CYS A 500 19.84 -8.68 -4.75
N SER A 501 18.64 -8.66 -5.33
CA SER A 501 18.25 -9.60 -6.37
C SER A 501 17.78 -8.93 -7.67
N SER A 502 17.55 -7.63 -7.66
CA SER A 502 17.19 -6.81 -8.83
C SER A 502 17.83 -5.42 -8.78
N GLN A 503 17.53 -4.56 -9.76
CA GLN A 503 18.15 -3.24 -9.91
C GLN A 503 17.37 -2.11 -9.20
N ILE A 504 16.47 -2.39 -8.25
CA ILE A 504 15.64 -1.35 -7.62
C ILE A 504 16.44 -0.22 -6.96
N ALA A 505 17.65 -0.50 -6.46
CA ALA A 505 18.51 0.50 -5.85
C ALA A 505 18.96 1.62 -6.83
N GLU A 506 18.88 1.35 -8.14
CA GLU A 506 19.13 2.33 -9.21
C GLU A 506 17.83 2.71 -9.93
N LEU A 507 17.03 1.73 -10.37
CA LEU A 507 15.87 1.95 -11.22
C LEU A 507 14.70 2.63 -10.50
N HIS A 508 14.51 2.35 -9.21
CA HIS A 508 13.46 2.98 -8.39
C HIS A 508 13.99 4.18 -7.61
N ASN A 509 15.28 4.51 -7.72
CA ASN A 509 15.91 5.55 -6.91
C ASN A 509 15.77 6.92 -7.58
N PRO A 510 15.06 7.88 -6.95
CA PRO A 510 14.79 9.20 -7.54
C PRO A 510 16.05 10.04 -7.76
N HIS A 511 17.15 9.76 -7.07
CA HIS A 511 18.41 10.49 -7.26
C HIS A 511 19.31 9.90 -8.35
N ILE A 512 19.01 8.68 -8.83
CA ILE A 512 19.76 7.97 -9.87
C ILE A 512 18.94 7.96 -11.18
N ASN A 513 17.72 7.42 -11.15
CA ASN A 513 16.81 7.40 -12.30
C ASN A 513 15.89 8.64 -12.34
N ARG A 514 16.50 9.83 -12.21
CA ARG A 514 15.80 11.13 -12.04
C ARG A 514 14.77 11.42 -13.12
N GLY A 515 15.03 11.01 -14.37
CA GLY A 515 14.14 11.25 -15.49
C GLY A 515 12.82 10.47 -15.41
N LYS A 516 12.80 9.35 -14.69
CA LYS A 516 11.68 8.41 -14.67
C LYS A 516 11.04 8.23 -13.30
N VAL A 517 11.82 8.36 -12.23
CA VAL A 517 11.31 8.35 -10.85
C VAL A 517 11.18 9.79 -10.36
N SER A 518 10.18 10.49 -10.89
CA SER A 518 9.88 11.88 -10.54
C SER A 518 8.38 12.13 -10.61
N GLY A 519 7.92 13.20 -9.94
CA GLY A 519 6.51 13.59 -10.00
C GLY A 519 6.02 13.87 -11.42
N ALA A 520 6.90 14.36 -12.30
CA ALA A 520 6.56 14.62 -13.70
C ALA A 520 6.19 13.33 -14.47
N ASN A 521 6.68 12.16 -14.03
CA ASN A 521 6.33 10.86 -14.62
C ASN A 521 5.28 10.10 -13.80
N LEU A 522 4.51 10.78 -12.95
CA LEU A 522 3.45 10.17 -12.15
C LEU A 522 2.40 9.49 -13.04
N HIS A 523 2.08 8.26 -12.70
CA HIS A 523 0.94 7.53 -13.23
C HIS A 523 -0.14 7.37 -12.17
N VAL A 524 -1.39 7.28 -12.63
CA VAL A 524 -2.58 7.09 -11.79
C VAL A 524 -3.22 5.77 -12.18
N ALA A 525 -3.34 4.87 -11.20
CA ALA A 525 -4.10 3.64 -11.32
C ALA A 525 -5.57 3.94 -11.01
N CYS A 526 -6.44 3.71 -11.98
CA CYS A 526 -7.88 3.86 -11.82
C CYS A 526 -8.61 2.66 -12.42
N THR A 527 -9.73 2.29 -11.80
CA THR A 527 -10.53 1.13 -12.23
C THR A 527 -11.08 1.32 -13.64
N ARG A 528 -11.47 2.55 -13.98
CA ARG A 528 -12.17 2.86 -15.24
C ARG A 528 -11.27 2.86 -16.48
N TRP A 529 -10.02 3.32 -16.35
CA TRP A 529 -9.12 3.51 -17.50
C TRP A 529 -7.77 2.80 -17.35
N GLY A 530 -7.58 2.02 -16.28
CA GLY A 530 -6.31 1.36 -15.98
C GLY A 530 -5.27 2.34 -15.46
N VAL A 531 -4.00 2.09 -15.80
CA VAL A 531 -2.87 2.94 -15.41
C VAL A 531 -2.57 3.93 -16.53
N LEU A 532 -2.63 5.22 -16.22
CA LEU A 532 -2.39 6.31 -17.16
C LEU A 532 -1.39 7.31 -16.59
N HIS A 533 -0.64 7.99 -17.46
CA HIS A 533 0.12 9.17 -17.04
C HIS A 533 -0.83 10.24 -16.47
N VAL A 534 -0.41 10.97 -15.43
CA VAL A 534 -1.27 11.90 -14.67
C VAL A 534 -1.96 12.93 -15.56
N SER A 535 -1.30 13.41 -16.62
CA SER A 535 -1.90 14.38 -17.55
C SER A 535 -2.99 13.79 -18.43
N GLU A 536 -2.88 12.50 -18.80
CA GLU A 536 -3.93 11.80 -19.52
C GLU A 536 -5.11 11.46 -18.62
N TYR A 537 -4.84 10.98 -17.40
CA TYR A 537 -5.87 10.76 -16.38
C TYR A 537 -6.66 12.05 -16.13
N ALA A 538 -5.96 13.16 -15.88
CA ALA A 538 -6.59 14.45 -15.62
C ALA A 538 -7.47 14.92 -16.78
N ARG A 539 -6.99 14.80 -18.02
CA ARG A 539 -7.78 15.14 -19.22
C ARG A 539 -9.07 14.34 -19.30
N LYS A 540 -8.99 13.01 -19.14
CA LYS A 540 -10.17 12.13 -19.17
C LYS A 540 -11.12 12.43 -18.02
N LYS A 541 -10.60 12.68 -16.81
CA LYS A 541 -11.42 13.01 -15.63
C LYS A 541 -12.14 14.35 -15.82
N LEU A 542 -11.44 15.39 -16.25
CA LEU A 542 -12.03 16.71 -16.54
C LEU A 542 -13.09 16.64 -17.64
N GLN A 543 -12.90 15.79 -18.66
CA GLN A 543 -13.93 15.54 -19.68
C GLN A 543 -15.16 14.82 -19.11
N SER A 544 -14.99 13.91 -18.15
CA SER A 544 -16.10 13.20 -17.52
C SER A 544 -16.91 14.03 -16.52
N LEU A 545 -16.36 15.18 -16.08
CA LEU A 545 -17.02 16.14 -15.20
C LEU A 545 -17.79 17.24 -15.96
N ARG A 546 -17.65 17.29 -17.28
CA ARG A 546 -18.42 18.17 -18.18
C ARG A 546 -19.60 17.41 -18.74
#